data_AF-A0AAU9UGJ3-F1
#
_entry.id   AF-A0AAU9UGJ3-F1
#
_cell.length_a   1.000
_cell.length_b   1.000
_cell.length_c   1.000
_cell.angle_alpha   90.00
_cell.angle_beta   90.00
_cell.angle_gamma   90.00
#
_symmetry.space_group_name_H-M   'P 1'
#
loop_
_entity.id
_entity.type
_entity.pdbx_description
1 polymer ?
#
loop_
_entity_poly.entity_id
_entity_poly.type
_entity_poly.pdbx_seq_one_letter_code
_entity_poly.pdbx_strand_id
1 'polypeptide(L)'
;MGKVKQEPVEQEEQGDVSIKNEPQSYDDKVEHCSVIAKPMASKKLSKKIYKLIKKSSSHKNYIRNGLKIVQKQLRLGEKGIVVFAGDISPIEIMCHLPAVCEEKDVPYCYTPSRKDIGSAMGTMRGCIMVLVKEHEDYKDLYDEVRSEIKLLGHPL
;
A
#
# COMPACT_ATOMS: atom_id res chain seq x y z
N MET A 1 14.64 21.17 -48.87
CA MET A 1 13.55 20.19 -48.69
C MET A 1 14.17 18.85 -48.32
N GLY A 2 14.39 18.60 -47.02
CA GLY A 2 14.87 17.31 -46.51
C GLY A 2 13.87 16.82 -45.47
N LYS A 3 13.05 15.83 -45.84
CA LYS A 3 12.08 15.22 -44.92
C LYS A 3 12.84 14.20 -44.07
N VAL A 4 13.03 14.48 -42.79
CA VAL A 4 13.50 13.51 -41.80
C VAL A 4 12.35 12.55 -41.52
N LYS A 5 12.58 11.29 -41.85
CA LYS A 5 11.68 10.14 -41.66
C LYS A 5 11.74 9.78 -40.17
N GLN A 6 10.62 9.91 -39.46
CA GLN A 6 10.47 9.35 -38.11
C GLN A 6 10.17 7.86 -38.24
N GLU A 7 11.06 7.03 -37.70
CA GLU A 7 10.80 5.62 -37.42
C GLU A 7 9.90 5.51 -36.18
N PRO A 8 8.90 4.61 -36.15
CA PRO A 8 8.07 4.43 -34.97
C PRO A 8 8.85 3.65 -33.91
N VAL A 9 9.01 4.26 -32.74
CA VAL A 9 9.55 3.61 -31.54
C VAL A 9 8.57 2.53 -31.09
N GLU A 10 9.07 1.30 -31.07
CA GLU A 10 8.39 0.10 -30.63
C GLU A 10 7.83 0.28 -29.20
N GLN A 11 6.53 0.04 -29.06
CA GLN A 11 5.90 -0.08 -27.75
C GLN A 11 6.26 -1.46 -27.21
N GLU A 12 7.16 -1.50 -26.23
CA GLU A 12 7.39 -2.69 -25.42
C GLU A 12 6.10 -3.02 -24.64
N GLU A 13 5.36 -4.00 -25.14
CA GLU A 13 4.29 -4.69 -24.41
C GLU A 13 4.91 -5.42 -23.20
N GLN A 14 4.93 -4.77 -22.04
CA GLN A 14 5.12 -5.50 -20.78
C GLN A 14 3.81 -6.17 -20.40
N GLY A 15 3.80 -7.47 -20.73
CA GLY A 15 2.77 -8.48 -20.52
C GLY A 15 1.76 -8.21 -19.42
N ASP A 16 0.52 -7.99 -19.85
CA ASP A 16 -0.66 -8.29 -19.07
C ASP A 16 -0.70 -9.80 -18.82
N VAL A 17 -0.13 -10.23 -17.70
CA VAL A 17 -0.39 -11.58 -17.19
C VAL A 17 -1.87 -11.57 -16.81
N SER A 18 -2.70 -12.11 -17.70
CA SER A 18 -4.11 -12.43 -17.45
C SER A 18 -4.21 -13.31 -16.20
N ILE A 19 -4.40 -12.66 -15.06
CA ILE A 19 -4.72 -13.34 -13.81
C ILE A 19 -6.18 -13.76 -13.92
N LYS A 20 -6.40 -15.06 -14.01
CA LYS A 20 -7.71 -15.69 -13.84
C LYS A 20 -8.35 -15.12 -12.57
N ASN A 21 -9.44 -14.36 -12.72
CA ASN A 21 -10.20 -13.78 -11.62
C ASN A 21 -11.08 -14.86 -10.96
N GLU A 22 -10.44 -15.87 -10.38
CA GLU A 22 -11.13 -16.66 -9.36
C GLU A 22 -11.07 -15.88 -8.03
N PRO A 23 -12.17 -15.83 -7.27
CA PRO A 23 -12.20 -15.15 -5.98
C PRO A 23 -11.28 -15.88 -5.00
N GLN A 24 -10.03 -15.45 -4.92
CA GLN A 24 -9.03 -16.01 -4.02
C GLN A 24 -9.38 -15.65 -2.56
N SER A 25 -9.34 -16.64 -1.66
CA SER A 25 -9.62 -16.42 -0.24
C SER A 25 -8.57 -15.49 0.38
N TYR A 26 -8.90 -14.87 1.51
CA TYR A 26 -7.95 -14.05 2.25
C TYR A 26 -6.70 -14.85 2.63
N ASP A 27 -6.90 -16.09 3.09
CA ASP A 27 -5.83 -16.94 3.59
C ASP A 27 -4.91 -17.36 2.44
N ASP A 28 -5.49 -17.72 1.28
CA ASP A 28 -4.73 -17.99 0.06
C ASP A 28 -3.87 -16.76 -0.34
N LYS A 29 -4.42 -15.54 -0.28
CA LYS A 29 -3.63 -14.33 -0.62
C LYS A 29 -2.46 -14.14 0.36
N VAL A 30 -2.64 -14.46 1.64
CA VAL A 30 -1.59 -14.38 2.66
C VAL A 30 -0.47 -15.39 2.37
N GLU A 31 -0.80 -16.61 1.92
CA GLU A 31 0.19 -17.64 1.56
C GLU A 31 1.11 -17.21 0.40
N HIS A 32 0.60 -16.37 -0.51
CA HIS A 32 1.37 -15.83 -1.63
C HIS A 32 2.12 -14.52 -1.30
N CYS A 33 2.07 -14.06 -0.04
CA CYS A 33 2.80 -12.88 0.39
C CYS A 33 4.28 -13.18 0.65
N SER A 34 5.10 -12.14 0.56
CA SER A 34 6.51 -12.23 0.94
C SER A 34 6.67 -12.57 2.42
N VAL A 35 7.69 -13.36 2.75
CA VAL A 35 8.01 -13.77 4.13
C VAL A 35 8.31 -12.60 5.07
N ILE A 36 8.70 -11.45 4.52
CA ILE A 36 8.98 -10.22 5.28
C ILE A 36 7.72 -9.43 5.64
N ALA A 37 6.54 -9.82 5.12
CA ALA A 37 5.29 -9.10 5.30
C ALA A 37 4.74 -9.29 6.72
N LYS A 38 5.43 -8.73 7.72
CA LYS A 38 5.11 -8.80 9.15
C LYS A 38 5.22 -7.41 9.77
N PRO A 39 4.27 -6.99 10.62
CA PRO A 39 3.05 -7.71 11.02
C PRO A 39 1.98 -7.73 9.92
N MET A 40 1.37 -8.89 9.66
CA MET A 40 0.24 -9.04 8.75
C MET A 40 -1.07 -8.71 9.47
N ALA A 41 -1.90 -7.86 8.87
CA ALA A 41 -3.22 -7.56 9.40
C ALA A 41 -4.10 -8.82 9.42
N SER A 42 -5.08 -8.90 10.34
CA SER A 42 -6.10 -9.94 10.27
C SER A 42 -7.14 -9.62 9.19
N LYS A 43 -7.91 -10.62 8.73
CA LYS A 43 -9.03 -10.40 7.78
C LYS A 43 -10.03 -9.33 8.24
N LYS A 44 -10.27 -9.21 9.55
CA LYS A 44 -11.14 -8.17 10.13
C LYS A 44 -10.50 -6.79 10.05
N LEU A 45 -9.24 -6.68 10.44
CA LEU A 45 -8.47 -5.43 10.38
C LEU A 45 -8.26 -4.95 8.94
N SER A 46 -7.92 -5.84 8.00
CA SER A 46 -7.78 -5.48 6.57
C SER A 46 -9.05 -4.84 6.01
N LYS A 47 -10.24 -5.35 6.37
CA LYS A 47 -11.51 -4.72 5.97
C LYS A 47 -11.67 -3.31 6.53
N LYS A 48 -11.27 -3.06 7.78
CA LYS A 48 -11.28 -1.71 8.39
C LYS A 48 -10.28 -0.79 7.70
N ILE A 49 -9.07 -1.28 7.42
CA ILE A 49 -8.03 -0.57 6.68
C ILE A 49 -8.54 -0.16 5.29
N TYR A 50 -9.16 -1.05 4.53
CA TYR A 50 -9.68 -0.70 3.20
C TYR A 50 -10.81 0.32 3.26
N LYS A 51 -11.68 0.26 4.29
CA LYS A 51 -12.68 1.30 4.53
C LYS A 51 -12.04 2.65 4.88
N LEU A 52 -10.98 2.65 5.70
CA LEU A 52 -10.23 3.84 6.07
C LEU A 52 -9.58 4.47 4.83
N ILE A 53 -8.89 3.67 4.02
CA ILE A 53 -8.27 4.09 2.76
C ILE A 53 -9.34 4.72 1.85
N LYS A 54 -10.49 4.06 1.68
CA LYS A 54 -11.60 4.56 0.85
C LYS A 54 -12.18 5.89 1.34
N LYS A 55 -12.31 6.09 2.65
CA LYS A 55 -12.74 7.39 3.20
C LYS A 55 -11.65 8.45 2.99
N SER A 56 -10.40 8.11 3.27
CA SER A 56 -9.27 9.03 3.15
C SER A 56 -8.96 9.43 1.69
N SER A 57 -9.27 8.58 0.70
CA SER A 57 -9.04 8.89 -0.72
C SER A 57 -9.84 10.08 -1.23
N SER A 58 -10.94 10.44 -0.57
CA SER A 58 -11.69 11.67 -0.86
C SER A 58 -10.92 12.95 -0.48
N HIS A 59 -9.88 12.84 0.36
CA HIS A 59 -9.10 13.95 0.88
C HIS A 59 -7.67 13.94 0.32
N LYS A 60 -7.46 14.63 -0.80
CA LYS A 60 -6.20 14.63 -1.60
C LYS A 60 -4.92 14.96 -0.81
N ASN A 61 -5.03 15.61 0.36
CA ASN A 61 -3.90 15.98 1.22
C ASN A 61 -3.67 15.05 2.42
N TYR A 62 -4.54 14.07 2.64
CA TYR A 62 -4.49 13.17 3.81
C TYR A 62 -4.13 11.73 3.44
N ILE A 63 -4.02 11.44 2.15
CA ILE A 63 -3.51 10.17 1.63
C ILE A 63 -2.24 10.42 0.81
N ARG A 64 -1.26 9.54 0.97
CA ARG A 64 -0.03 9.49 0.16
C ARG A 64 0.16 8.06 -0.30
N ASN A 65 0.40 7.84 -1.58
CA ASN A 65 0.48 6.49 -2.13
C ASN A 65 1.71 6.32 -3.01
N GLY A 66 2.30 5.13 -2.94
CA GLY A 66 3.48 4.77 -3.71
C GLY A 66 4.80 5.13 -3.02
N LEU A 67 5.84 4.36 -3.38
CA LEU A 67 7.14 4.35 -2.73
C LEU A 67 7.78 5.74 -2.61
N LYS A 68 7.98 6.42 -3.74
CA LYS A 68 8.71 7.71 -3.77
C LYS A 68 8.03 8.78 -2.91
N ILE A 69 6.69 8.80 -2.91
CA ILE A 69 5.91 9.81 -2.18
C ILE A 69 5.91 9.48 -0.69
N VAL A 70 5.55 8.25 -0.31
CA VAL A 70 5.52 7.83 1.10
C VAL A 70 6.90 7.96 1.74
N GLN A 71 7.95 7.51 1.06
CA GLN A 71 9.32 7.63 1.55
C GLN A 71 9.73 9.10 1.74
N LYS A 72 9.40 10.00 0.81
CA LYS A 72 9.65 11.44 0.97
C LYS A 72 8.95 11.98 2.21
N GLN A 73 7.70 11.62 2.44
CA GLN A 73 6.91 12.12 3.56
C GLN A 73 7.37 11.58 4.90
N LEU A 74 7.73 10.29 4.96
CA LEU A 74 8.37 9.71 6.14
C LEU A 74 9.67 10.47 6.46
N ARG A 75 10.52 10.77 5.47
CA ARG A 75 11.74 11.58 5.69
C ARG A 75 11.44 12.97 6.25
N LEU A 76 10.39 13.63 5.76
CA LEU A 76 9.93 14.94 6.26
C LEU A 76 9.27 14.89 7.65
N GLY A 77 9.08 13.70 8.22
CA GLY A 77 8.48 13.53 9.55
C GLY A 77 6.95 13.57 9.54
N GLU A 78 6.31 13.38 8.37
CA GLU A 78 4.86 13.28 8.28
C GLU A 78 4.39 12.05 9.08
N LYS A 79 3.48 12.28 10.03
CA LYS A 79 2.91 11.23 10.88
C LYS A 79 1.64 10.67 10.24
N GLY A 80 1.36 9.40 10.52
CA GLY A 80 0.21 8.70 9.96
C GLY A 80 0.27 7.20 10.27
N ILE A 81 -0.50 6.42 9.51
CA ILE A 81 -0.44 4.96 9.48
C ILE A 81 0.04 4.53 8.10
N VAL A 82 1.02 3.65 8.04
CA VAL A 82 1.51 3.07 6.78
C VAL A 82 0.91 1.68 6.57
N VAL A 83 0.38 1.44 5.38
CA VAL A 83 -0.14 0.14 4.96
C VAL A 83 0.68 -0.34 3.78
N PHE A 84 1.32 -1.49 3.93
CA PHE A 84 2.08 -2.16 2.87
C PHE A 84 1.26 -3.28 2.23
N ALA A 85 1.52 -3.56 0.96
CA ALA A 85 1.08 -4.77 0.30
C ALA A 85 2.07 -5.92 0.54
N GLY A 86 1.57 -7.14 0.76
CA GLY A 86 2.37 -8.34 0.97
C GLY A 86 2.77 -9.07 -0.32
N ASP A 87 2.00 -8.91 -1.40
CA ASP A 87 2.18 -9.55 -2.72
C ASP A 87 3.16 -8.77 -3.65
N ILE A 88 4.17 -8.12 -3.07
CA ILE A 88 5.10 -7.27 -3.81
C ILE A 88 6.29 -8.06 -4.33
N SER A 89 6.51 -7.95 -5.64
CA SER A 89 7.69 -8.44 -6.33
C SER A 89 8.16 -7.36 -7.32
N PRO A 90 9.45 -6.98 -7.31
CA PRO A 90 10.51 -7.41 -6.41
C PRO A 90 10.44 -6.76 -5.02
N ILE A 91 10.84 -7.49 -3.98
CA ILE A 91 10.66 -7.08 -2.57
C ILE A 91 11.68 -6.03 -2.13
N GLU A 92 12.84 -5.99 -2.80
CA GLU A 92 13.96 -5.08 -2.59
C GLU A 92 13.56 -3.60 -2.73
N ILE A 93 12.45 -3.33 -3.42
CA ILE A 93 11.92 -1.99 -3.63
C ILE A 93 11.46 -1.33 -2.31
N MET A 94 10.99 -2.11 -1.33
CA MET A 94 10.37 -1.59 -0.11
C MET A 94 10.93 -2.15 1.20
N CYS A 95 11.90 -3.08 1.16
CA CYS A 95 12.42 -3.79 2.33
C CYS A 95 12.98 -2.88 3.43
N HIS A 96 13.48 -1.68 3.09
CA HIS A 96 14.02 -0.71 4.05
C HIS A 96 12.95 0.12 4.75
N LEU A 97 11.72 0.18 4.23
CA LEU A 97 10.70 1.09 4.76
C LEU A 97 10.11 0.70 6.11
N PRO A 98 9.91 -0.59 6.45
CA PRO A 98 9.50 -0.98 7.80
C PRO A 98 10.45 -0.44 8.88
N ALA A 99 11.77 -0.60 8.68
CA ALA A 99 12.78 -0.05 9.59
C ALA A 99 12.69 1.48 9.72
N VAL A 100 12.46 2.20 8.62
CA VAL A 100 12.26 3.66 8.65
C VAL A 100 10.98 4.03 9.42
N CYS A 101 9.94 3.20 9.36
CA CYS A 101 8.72 3.42 10.14
C CYS A 101 8.98 3.22 11.64
N GLU A 102 9.78 2.21 12.01
CA GLU A 102 10.16 1.92 13.38
C GLU A 102 11.02 3.04 13.98
N GLU A 103 12.07 3.49 13.27
CA GLU A 103 12.92 4.61 13.71
C GLU A 103 12.12 5.90 13.96
N LYS A 104 11.03 6.09 13.23
CA LYS A 104 10.19 7.30 13.29
C LYS A 104 8.94 7.13 14.15
N ASP A 105 8.75 5.99 14.81
CA ASP A 105 7.54 5.63 15.57
C ASP A 105 6.25 5.87 14.74
N VAL A 106 6.26 5.34 13.50
CA VAL A 106 5.12 5.37 12.59
C VAL A 106 4.50 3.97 12.54
N PRO A 107 3.25 3.79 13.03
CA PRO A 107 2.61 2.50 13.02
C PRO A 107 2.39 2.01 11.59
N TYR A 108 2.74 0.74 11.34
CA TYR A 108 2.58 0.11 10.04
C TYR A 108 2.04 -1.31 10.14
N CYS A 109 1.44 -1.79 9.04
CA CYS A 109 1.07 -3.19 8.88
C CYS A 109 1.08 -3.60 7.40
N TYR A 110 1.03 -4.91 7.16
CA TYR A 110 0.85 -5.47 5.84
C TYR A 110 -0.61 -5.90 5.61
N THR A 111 -1.06 -5.74 4.38
CA THR A 111 -2.28 -6.38 3.87
C THR A 111 -1.90 -7.22 2.66
N PRO A 112 -2.62 -8.31 2.36
CA PRO A 112 -2.07 -9.32 1.48
C PRO A 112 -2.00 -8.89 0.01
N SER A 113 -2.89 -8.01 -0.47
CA SER A 113 -2.93 -7.64 -1.88
C SER A 113 -2.83 -6.15 -2.18
N ARG A 114 -1.89 -5.81 -3.08
CA ARG A 114 -1.77 -4.49 -3.72
C ARG A 114 -3.00 -4.10 -4.53
N LYS A 115 -3.71 -5.08 -5.11
CA LYS A 115 -4.94 -4.84 -5.88
C LYS A 115 -6.07 -4.37 -4.97
N ASP A 116 -6.20 -4.97 -3.79
CA ASP A 116 -7.24 -4.60 -2.81
C ASP A 116 -7.00 -3.17 -2.27
N ILE A 117 -5.74 -2.79 -2.01
CA ILE A 117 -5.38 -1.41 -1.66
C ILE A 117 -5.74 -0.45 -2.80
N GLY A 118 -5.34 -0.77 -4.04
CA GLY A 118 -5.65 0.06 -5.21
C GLY A 118 -7.15 0.25 -5.43
N SER A 119 -7.93 -0.82 -5.28
CA SER A 119 -9.39 -0.80 -5.37
C SER A 119 -10.01 0.06 -4.28
N ALA A 120 -9.52 -0.03 -3.03
CA ALA A 120 -9.96 0.81 -1.92
C ALA A 120 -9.71 2.30 -2.18
N MET A 121 -8.61 2.64 -2.87
CA MET A 121 -8.31 4.00 -3.31
C MET A 121 -9.13 4.49 -4.52
N GLY A 122 -9.90 3.61 -5.17
CA GLY A 122 -10.63 3.93 -6.40
C GLY A 122 -9.78 3.87 -7.67
N THR A 123 -8.64 3.18 -7.66
CA THR A 123 -7.74 3.05 -8.81
C THR A 123 -7.69 1.61 -9.33
N MET A 124 -7.67 1.43 -10.65
CA MET A 124 -7.51 0.10 -11.26
C MET A 124 -6.09 -0.46 -11.13
N ARG A 125 -5.11 0.41 -10.88
CA ARG A 125 -3.72 0.01 -10.65
C ARG A 125 -3.53 -0.39 -9.19
N GLY A 126 -2.85 -1.52 -8.96
CA GLY A 126 -2.47 -1.93 -7.61
C GLY A 126 -1.52 -0.93 -6.96
N CYS A 127 -1.61 -0.78 -5.64
CA CYS A 127 -0.78 0.13 -4.87
C CYS A 127 0.13 -0.63 -3.90
N ILE A 128 1.43 -0.32 -3.93
CA ILE A 128 2.44 -1.00 -3.10
C ILE A 128 2.32 -0.60 -1.63
N MET A 129 2.04 0.67 -1.37
CA MET A 129 1.91 1.19 -0.02
C MET A 129 1.14 2.50 0.00
N VAL A 130 0.51 2.77 1.14
CA VAL A 130 -0.24 3.98 1.41
C VAL A 130 0.09 4.49 2.81
N LEU A 131 0.34 5.79 2.94
CA LEU A 131 0.35 6.51 4.21
C LEU A 131 -0.97 7.28 4.33
N VAL A 132 -1.72 7.00 5.38
CA VAL A 132 -2.98 7.68 5.73
C VAL A 132 -2.74 8.58 6.93
N LYS A 133 -3.19 9.82 6.86
CA LYS A 133 -3.13 10.80 7.94
C LYS A 133 -4.45 10.86 8.68
N GLU A 134 -4.40 11.32 9.93
CA GLU A 134 -5.61 11.60 10.70
C GLU A 134 -6.41 12.75 10.06
N HIS A 135 -7.73 12.62 10.05
CA HIS A 135 -8.69 13.62 9.60
C HIS A 135 -9.98 13.49 10.41
N GLU A 136 -10.72 14.59 10.57
CA GLU A 136 -11.95 14.65 11.36
C GLU A 136 -13.03 13.67 10.86
N ASP A 137 -13.33 13.66 9.56
CA ASP A 137 -14.36 12.80 8.91
C ASP A 137 -14.24 11.28 9.15
N TYR A 138 -13.07 10.79 9.54
CA TYR A 138 -12.84 9.36 9.79
C TYR A 138 -11.97 9.10 11.01
N LYS A 139 -11.94 10.05 11.95
CA LYS A 139 -11.10 9.99 13.14
C LYS A 139 -11.32 8.72 13.97
N ASP A 140 -12.57 8.37 14.26
CA ASP A 140 -12.91 7.18 15.05
C ASP A 140 -12.37 5.89 14.41
N LEU A 141 -12.51 5.77 13.08
CA LEU A 141 -12.01 4.61 12.34
C LEU A 141 -10.47 4.61 12.28
N TYR A 142 -9.87 5.79 12.15
CA TYR A 142 -8.42 5.94 12.14
C TYR A 142 -7.81 5.53 13.49
N ASP A 143 -8.38 5.98 14.60
CA ASP A 143 -7.89 5.67 15.94
C ASP A 143 -8.07 4.19 16.30
N GLU A 144 -9.19 3.58 15.89
CA GLU A 144 -9.43 2.15 16.02
C GLU A 144 -8.37 1.34 15.25
N VAL A 145 -8.16 1.65 13.96
CA VAL A 145 -7.16 0.97 13.12
C VAL A 145 -5.74 1.19 13.66
N ARG A 146 -5.41 2.40 14.10
CA ARG A 146 -4.12 2.73 14.71
C ARG A 146 -3.85 1.89 15.95
N SER A 147 -4.86 1.74 16.81
CA SER A 147 -4.76 0.97 18.04
C SER A 147 -4.57 -0.52 17.75
N GLU A 148 -5.36 -1.08 16.82
CA GLU A 148 -5.22 -2.48 16.40
C GLU A 148 -3.85 -2.75 15.77
N ILE A 149 -3.32 -1.84 14.95
CA ILE A 149 -1.99 -1.99 14.33
C ILE A 149 -0.89 -1.97 15.40
N LYS A 150 -0.98 -1.08 16.39
CA LYS A 150 -0.03 -1.06 17.51
C LYS A 150 -0.05 -2.35 18.33
N LEU A 151 -1.23 -2.97 18.48
CA LEU A 151 -1.39 -4.25 19.19
C LEU A 151 -0.79 -5.44 18.43
N LEU A 152 -0.65 -5.37 17.10
CA LEU A 152 0.02 -6.43 16.34
C LEU A 152 1.52 -6.56 16.67
N GLY A 153 2.10 -5.56 17.34
CA GLY A 153 3.51 -5.52 17.68
C GLY A 153 4.40 -5.26 16.48
N HIS A 154 5.54 -4.61 16.71
CA HIS A 154 6.62 -4.57 15.74
C HIS A 154 7.52 -5.78 16.03
N PRO A 155 7.86 -6.62 15.04
CA PRO A 155 8.88 -7.64 15.26
C PRO A 155 10.18 -6.91 15.59
N LEU A 156 10.55 -6.91 16.88
CA LEU A 156 11.87 -6.49 17.36
C LEU A 156 12.95 -7.42 16.81
#